data_AF-A0A1I1B3C7-F1
#
_entry.id   AF-A0A1I1B3C7-F1
#
_cell.length_a   1.000
_cell.length_b   1.000
_cell.length_c   1.000
_cell.angle_alpha   90.00
_cell.angle_beta   90.00
_cell.angle_gamma   90.00
#
_symmetry.space_group_name_H-M   'P 1'
#
loop_
_entity.id
_entity.type
_entity.pdbx_description
1 polymer ?
#
loop_
_entity_poly.entity_id
_entity_poly.type
_entity_poly.pdbx_seq_one_letter_code
_entity_poly.pdbx_strand_id
1 'polypeptide(L)' 'MGETQKDYTIKVLQQKMEQDKERINDMGNLTAEQRYLKLLRNEPLIIQHVPLKYIASYLGIKPESLSRIRREIT' A
#
# COMPACT_ATOMS: atom_id res chain seq x y z
N MET A 1 -24.56 -9.56 22.41
CA MET A 1 -24.22 -10.75 21.62
C MET A 1 -22.94 -10.41 20.88
N GLY A 2 -21.80 -10.95 21.33
CA GLY A 2 -20.52 -10.70 20.68
C GLY A 2 -20.48 -11.40 19.33
N GLU A 3 -19.93 -10.75 18.30
CA GLU A 3 -19.64 -11.39 17.02
C GLU A 3 -18.93 -12.73 17.28
N THR A 4 -19.44 -13.82 16.70
CA THR A 4 -18.81 -15.12 16.84
C THR A 4 -17.42 -15.05 16.21
N GLN A 5 -16.44 -15.84 16.67
CA GLN A 5 -15.10 -15.90 16.05
C GLN A 5 -15.15 -16.02 14.51
N LYS A 6 -16.16 -16.73 13.99
CA LYS A 6 -16.44 -16.85 12.55
C LYS A 6 -16.78 -15.51 11.90
N ASP A 7 -17.66 -14.72 12.50
CA ASP A 7 -18.15 -13.44 11.97
C ASP A 7 -17.00 -12.43 11.88
N TYR A 8 -16.17 -12.34 12.93
CA TYR A 8 -14.96 -11.51 12.93
C TYR A 8 -13.97 -11.95 11.84
N THR A 9 -13.75 -13.27 11.71
CA THR A 9 -12.82 -13.81 10.71
C THR A 9 -13.29 -13.51 9.28
N ILE A 10 -14.60 -13.66 9.03
CA ILE A 10 -15.21 -13.31 7.73
C ILE A 10 -15.03 -11.82 7.45
N LYS A 11 -15.24 -10.95 8.44
CA LYS A 11 -15.11 -9.50 8.30
C LYS A 11 -13.67 -9.06 7.97
N VAL A 12 -12.68 -9.58 8.70
CA VAL A 12 -11.25 -9.27 8.43
C VAL A 12 -10.85 -9.78 7.04
N LEU A 13 -11.30 -10.97 6.66
CA LEU A 13 -11.04 -11.53 5.33
C LEU A 13 -11.64 -10.65 4.23
N GLN A 14 -12.90 -10.23 4.38
CA GLN A 14 -13.57 -9.33 3.43
C GLN A 14 -12.84 -8.00 3.27
N GLN A 15 -12.42 -7.38 4.39
CA GLN A 15 -11.62 -6.15 4.34
C GLN A 15 -10.30 -6.36 3.59
N LYS A 16 -9.62 -7.48 3.85
CA LYS A 16 -8.35 -7.79 3.18
C LYS A 16 -8.53 -7.99 1.68
N MET A 17 -9.60 -8.68 1.27
CA MET A 17 -9.94 -8.89 -0.14
C MET A 17 -10.22 -7.56 -0.87
N GLU A 18 -10.91 -6.61 -0.23
CA GLU A 18 -11.17 -5.30 -0.84
C GLU A 18 -9.86 -4.51 -1.03
N GLN A 19 -8.98 -4.51 -0.03
CA GLN A 19 -7.66 -3.87 -0.14
C GLN A 19 -6.82 -4.47 -1.27
N ASP A 20 -6.82 -5.79 -1.42
CA ASP A 20 -6.06 -6.46 -2.48
C ASP A 20 -6.63 -6.14 -3.86
N LYS A 21 -7.96 -6.04 -3.99
CA LYS A 21 -8.62 -5.61 -5.22
C LYS A 21 -8.26 -4.16 -5.58
N GLU A 22 -8.34 -3.23 -4.62
CA GLU A 22 -7.90 -1.85 -4.83
C GLU A 22 -6.44 -1.79 -5.28
N ARG A 23 -5.57 -2.60 -4.67
CA ARG A 23 -4.16 -2.64 -5.02
C ARG A 23 -3.93 -3.12 -6.45
N ILE A 24 -4.63 -4.15 -6.89
CA ILE A 24 -4.55 -4.64 -8.28
C ILE A 24 -5.00 -3.53 -9.23
N ASN A 25 -6.11 -2.85 -8.90
CA ASN A 25 -6.61 -1.73 -9.67
C ASN A 25 -5.60 -0.58 -9.75
N ASP A 26 -4.98 -0.21 -8.62
CA ASP A 26 -3.95 0.82 -8.56
C ASP A 26 -2.71 0.46 -9.39
N MET A 27 -2.33 -0.82 -9.42
CA MET A 27 -1.18 -1.27 -10.21
C MET A 27 -1.40 -1.07 -11.71
N GLY A 28 -2.64 -1.28 -12.19
CA GLY A 28 -3.00 -1.12 -13.59
C GLY A 28 -3.32 0.33 -14.00
N ASN A 29 -3.82 1.16 -13.09
CA ASN A 29 -4.37 2.48 -13.43
C ASN A 29 -3.54 3.66 -12.92
N LEU A 30 -2.69 3.48 -11.91
CA LEU A 30 -1.91 4.57 -11.32
C LEU A 30 -0.45 4.50 -11.72
N THR A 31 0.19 5.67 -11.82
CA THR A 31 1.65 5.77 -11.97
C THR A 31 2.35 5.38 -10.67
N ALA A 32 3.64 5.08 -10.75
CA ALA A 32 4.48 4.78 -9.58
C ALA A 32 4.45 5.90 -8.52
N GLU A 33 4.43 7.15 -8.96
CA GLU A 33 4.33 8.33 -8.11
C GLU A 33 2.97 8.42 -7.43
N GLN A 34 1.88 8.22 -8.17
CA GLN A 34 0.52 8.22 -7.61
C GLN A 34 0.34 7.10 -6.57
N ARG A 35 0.90 5.91 -6.82
CA ARG A 35 0.91 4.82 -5.84
C ARG A 35 1.71 5.18 -4.59
N TYR A 36 2.86 5.83 -4.74
CA TYR A 36 3.65 6.32 -3.61
C TYR A 36 2.88 7.35 -2.79
N LEU A 37 2.25 8.33 -3.42
CA LEU A 37 1.42 9.36 -2.76
C LEU A 37 0.19 8.77 -2.07
N LYS A 38 -0.42 7.73 -2.62
CA LYS A 38 -1.51 6.99 -1.98
C LYS A 38 -0.99 6.28 -0.71
N LEU A 39 0.16 5.62 -0.80
CA LEU A 39 0.79 4.95 0.35
C LEU A 39 1.20 5.95 1.44
N LEU A 40 1.76 7.11 1.06
CA LEU A 40 2.15 8.16 2.00
C LEU A 40 0.94 8.73 2.77
N ARG A 41 -0.22 8.86 2.11
CA ARG A 41 -1.45 9.37 2.74
C ARG A 41 -2.13 8.33 3.61
N ASN A 42 -2.20 7.08 3.16
CA ASN A 42 -2.96 6.04 3.84
C ASN A 42 -2.16 5.38 4.96
N GLU A 43 -0.86 5.18 4.77
CA GLU A 43 0.01 4.44 5.70
C GLU A 43 1.36 5.17 5.90
N PRO A 44 1.34 6.42 6.44
CA PRO A 44 2.56 7.23 6.59
C PRO A 44 3.62 6.56 7.48
N LEU A 45 3.19 5.72 8.43
CA LEU A 45 4.10 4.97 9.31
C LEU A 45 4.97 3.97 8.55
N ILE A 46 4.46 3.36 7.48
CA ILE A 46 5.25 2.44 6.65
C ILE A 46 6.37 3.21 5.96
N ILE A 47 6.08 4.39 5.43
CA ILE A 47 7.09 5.22 4.77
C ILE A 47 8.21 5.64 5.73
N GLN A 48 7.89 5.87 7.00
CA GLN A 48 8.86 6.31 8.01
C GLN A 48 9.75 5.16 8.52
N HIS A 49 9.19 3.96 8.69
CA HIS A 49 9.89 2.88 9.39
C HIS A 49 10.40 1.76 8.47
N VAL A 50 9.89 1.66 7.24
CA VAL A 50 10.27 0.59 6.32
C VAL A 50 11.40 1.05 5.39
N PRO A 51 12.47 0.25 5.23
CA PRO A 51 13.54 0.56 4.30
C PRO A 51 13.04 0.73 2.86
N LEU A 52 13.61 1.71 2.15
CA LEU A 52 13.21 2.13 0.80
C LEU A 52 13.10 0.96 -0.19
N LYS A 53 14.01 -0.03 -0.09
CA LYS A 53 14.01 -1.22 -0.97
C LYS A 53 12.69 -1.99 -0.93
N TYR A 54 12.09 -2.15 0.26
CA TYR A 54 10.85 -2.91 0.41
C TYR A 54 9.64 -2.11 -0.05
N ILE A 55 9.66 -0.80 0.17
CA ILE A 55 8.63 0.11 -0.36
C ILE A 55 8.68 0.10 -1.90
N ALA A 56 9.86 0.10 -2.49
CA ALA A 56 10.03 0.03 -3.94
C ALA A 56 9.46 -1.29 -4.51
N SER A 57 9.80 -2.42 -3.89
CA SER A 57 9.22 -3.73 -4.24
C SER A 57 7.70 -3.74 -4.09
N TYR A 58 7.17 -3.15 -3.01
CA TYR A 58 5.73 -3.04 -2.77
C TYR A 58 5.00 -2.25 -3.87
N LEU A 59 5.63 -1.18 -4.35
CA LEU A 59 5.11 -0.30 -5.39
C LEU A 59 5.38 -0.82 -6.82
N GLY A 60 6.09 -1.93 -6.96
CA GLY A 60 6.42 -2.53 -8.26
C GLY A 60 7.44 -1.74 -9.07
N ILE A 61 8.37 -1.04 -8.39
CA ILE A 61 9.40 -0.22 -9.03
C ILE A 61 10.79 -0.52 -8.48
N LYS A 62 11.83 -0.06 -9.19
CA LYS A 62 13.19 -0.16 -8.69
C LYS A 62 13.45 0.84 -7.55
N PRO A 63 14.33 0.54 -6.58
CA PRO A 63 14.66 1.46 -5.49
C PRO A 63 15.12 2.85 -5.96
N GLU A 64 15.84 2.93 -7.07
CA GLU A 64 16.32 4.19 -7.65
C GLU A 64 15.15 5.07 -8.13
N SER A 65 14.13 4.46 -8.75
CA SER A 65 12.91 5.16 -9.15
C SER A 65 12.17 5.74 -7.95
N LEU A 66 12.06 4.98 -6.87
CA LEU A 66 11.43 5.46 -5.64
C LEU A 66 12.25 6.58 -4.98
N SER A 67 13.57 6.47 -4.98
CA SER A 67 14.47 7.51 -4.47
C SER A 67 14.29 8.84 -5.22
N ARG A 68 14.15 8.78 -6.55
CA ARG A 68 13.84 9.95 -7.39
C ARG A 68 12.49 10.57 -7.01
N ILE A 69 11.42 9.77 -6.98
CA ILE A 69 10.07 10.23 -6.61
C ILE A 69 10.07 10.94 -5.24
N ARG A 70 10.78 10.38 -4.24
CA ARG A 70 10.87 11.02 -2.92
C ARG A 70 11.52 12.40 -2.96
N ARG A 71 12.56 12.59 -3.77
CA ARG A 71 13.27 13.88 -3.92
C ARG A 71 12.47 14.93 -4.68
N GLU A 72 11.54 14.52 -5.54
CA GLU A 72 10.69 15.46 -6.27
C GLU A 72 9.51 15.95 -5.42
N ILE A 73 9.09 15.15 -4.43
CA ILE A 73 7.94 15.43 -3.56
C ILE A 73 8.37 16.06 -2.22
N THR A 74 9.54 15.70 -1.68
CA THR A 74 10.10 16.19 -0.40
C THR A 74 11.35 17.01 -0.63
#